data_AF-A0A257CHH3-F1
#
_entry.id   AF-A0A257CHH3-F1
#
_cell.length_a   1.000
_cell.length_b   1.000
_cell.length_c   1.000
_cell.angle_alpha   90.00
_cell.angle_beta   90.00
_cell.angle_gamma   90.00
#
_symmetry.space_group_name_H-M   'P 1'
#
loop_
_entity.id
_entity.type
_entity.pdbx_description
1 polymer ?
#
loop_
_entity_poly.entity_id
_entity_poly.type
_entity_poly.pdbx_seq_one_letter_code
_entity_poly.pdbx_strand_id
1 'polypeptide(L)'
;MKKLILLLAIIGAAFYFYQQKKQSALDPEVIANPTFAEIRMTLDARGRTFEQVFFAKTVDDADCKKYSKNVIDDLQKKQANDSAGHWLVKSSECKPELTPRYAKLFDNEPTFVTYLSMARSDRRERETRLLYWGVSVEESDKVCDGVSKMQNGRKGAVTCIRAVRQ
;
A
#
# COMPACT_ATOMS: atom_id res chain seq x y z
N MET A 1 -46.74 -6.66 29.00
CA MET A 1 -45.70 -5.63 29.25
C MET A 1 -44.30 -6.22 29.38
N LYS A 2 -44.00 -7.14 30.31
CA LYS A 2 -42.64 -7.74 30.48
C LYS A 2 -42.04 -8.36 29.20
N LYS A 3 -42.82 -9.09 28.41
CA LYS A 3 -42.35 -9.72 27.15
C LYS A 3 -41.97 -8.69 26.07
N LEU A 4 -42.65 -7.56 26.04
CA LEU A 4 -42.39 -6.48 25.08
C LEU A 4 -41.10 -5.72 25.42
N ILE A 5 -40.88 -5.48 26.72
CA ILE A 5 -39.66 -4.84 27.24
C ILE A 5 -38.44 -5.72 26.97
N LEU A 6 -38.57 -7.05 27.17
CA LEU A 6 -37.49 -8.00 26.88
C LEU A 6 -37.11 -8.00 25.39
N LEU A 7 -38.10 -7.95 24.50
CA LEU A 7 -37.90 -7.89 23.04
C LEU A 7 -37.17 -6.61 22.61
N LEU A 8 -37.57 -5.46 23.17
CA LEU A 8 -36.92 -4.19 22.91
C LEU A 8 -35.47 -4.16 23.42
N ALA A 9 -35.20 -4.77 24.58
CA ALA A 9 -33.84 -4.89 25.11
C ALA A 9 -32.95 -5.75 24.21
N ILE A 10 -33.46 -6.86 23.66
CA ILE A 10 -32.70 -7.72 22.73
C ILE A 10 -32.40 -7.00 21.42
N ILE A 11 -33.39 -6.30 20.84
CA ILE A 11 -33.19 -5.53 19.60
C ILE A 11 -32.19 -4.39 19.83
N GLY A 12 -32.31 -3.68 20.94
CA GLY A 12 -31.37 -2.62 21.34
C GLY A 12 -29.94 -3.14 21.50
N ALA A 13 -29.77 -4.28 22.17
CA ALA A 13 -28.46 -4.91 22.32
C ALA A 13 -27.88 -5.37 20.97
N ALA A 14 -28.69 -6.01 20.12
CA ALA A 14 -28.26 -6.43 18.78
C ALA A 14 -27.83 -5.23 17.91
N PHE A 15 -28.58 -4.13 17.97
CA PHE A 15 -28.24 -2.89 17.26
C PHE A 15 -26.94 -2.25 17.80
N TYR A 16 -26.78 -2.22 19.12
CA TYR A 16 -25.56 -1.70 19.77
C TYR A 16 -24.32 -2.51 19.38
N PHE A 17 -24.39 -3.86 19.44
CA PHE A 17 -23.28 -4.72 19.02
C PHE A 17 -22.97 -4.61 17.52
N TYR A 18 -23.99 -4.41 16.68
CA TYR A 18 -23.80 -4.18 15.25
C TYR A 18 -23.08 -2.86 14.97
N GLN A 19 -23.48 -1.78 15.64
CA GLN A 19 -22.82 -0.47 15.56
C GLN A 19 -21.37 -0.54 16.05
N GLN A 20 -21.14 -1.20 17.19
CA GLN A 20 -19.80 -1.37 17.75
C GLN A 20 -18.87 -2.14 16.81
N LYS A 21 -19.33 -3.26 16.22
CA LYS A 21 -18.55 -3.99 15.20
C LYS A 21 -18.26 -3.14 13.96
N LYS A 22 -19.22 -2.30 13.54
CA LYS A 22 -19.02 -1.38 12.41
C LYS A 22 -17.98 -0.31 12.74
N GLN A 23 -17.96 0.20 13.97
CA GLN A 23 -17.04 1.22 14.42
C GLN A 23 -15.63 0.67 14.67
N SER A 24 -15.49 -0.51 15.28
CA SER A 24 -14.20 -1.22 15.38
C SER A 24 -13.65 -1.68 14.03
N ALA A 25 -14.49 -1.79 12.99
CA ALA A 25 -14.04 -2.02 11.62
C ALA A 25 -13.55 -0.74 10.91
N LEU A 26 -13.74 0.44 11.51
CA LEU A 26 -13.30 1.73 10.97
C LEU A 26 -11.95 2.19 11.53
N ASP A 27 -11.56 1.77 12.73
CA ASP A 27 -10.24 2.08 13.28
C ASP A 27 -9.19 1.11 12.71
N PRO A 28 -8.19 1.59 11.96
CA PRO A 28 -7.13 0.73 11.46
C PRO A 28 -6.31 0.22 12.64
N GLU A 29 -6.34 -1.09 12.86
CA GLU A 29 -5.53 -1.79 13.88
C GLU A 29 -4.05 -1.36 13.79
N VAL A 30 -3.52 -0.87 14.91
CA VAL A 30 -2.12 -0.43 15.01
C VAL A 30 -1.23 -1.67 14.88
N ILE A 31 -0.43 -1.73 13.81
CA ILE A 31 0.53 -2.82 13.58
C ILE A 31 1.77 -2.54 14.44
N ALA A 32 1.84 -3.15 15.62
CA ALA A 32 2.94 -2.92 16.56
C ALA A 32 4.27 -3.51 16.07
N ASN A 33 4.24 -4.69 15.45
CA ASN A 33 5.42 -5.41 14.96
C ASN A 33 5.22 -5.77 13.48
N PRO A 34 5.39 -4.81 12.55
CA PRO A 34 5.11 -5.08 11.15
C PRO A 34 6.12 -6.05 10.55
N THR A 35 5.65 -6.91 9.65
CA THR A 35 6.52 -7.52 8.65
C THR A 35 6.54 -6.61 7.43
N PHE A 36 7.71 -6.38 6.84
CA PHE A 36 7.86 -5.56 5.66
C PHE A 36 7.91 -6.44 4.41
N ALA A 37 7.02 -6.14 3.46
CA ALA A 37 7.14 -6.63 2.10
C ALA A 37 8.13 -5.75 1.33
N GLU A 38 9.13 -6.35 0.70
CA GLU A 38 10.03 -5.72 -0.27
C GLU A 38 9.88 -6.45 -1.61
N ILE A 39 9.34 -5.78 -2.62
CA ILE A 39 9.16 -6.34 -3.96
C ILE A 39 9.97 -5.51 -4.93
N ARG A 40 10.92 -6.14 -5.60
CA ARG A 40 11.76 -5.52 -6.62
C ARG A 40 11.44 -6.08 -7.99
N MET A 41 11.24 -5.19 -8.94
CA MET A 41 10.88 -5.52 -10.31
C MET A 41 11.66 -4.63 -11.27
N THR A 42 11.90 -5.10 -12.49
CA THR A 42 12.30 -4.22 -13.59
C THR A 42 11.10 -3.94 -14.48
N LEU A 43 10.95 -2.70 -14.90
CA LEU A 43 9.95 -2.25 -15.87
C LEU A 43 10.67 -1.84 -17.16
N ASP A 44 10.42 -2.60 -18.22
CA ASP A 44 10.85 -2.25 -19.56
C ASP A 44 9.74 -1.44 -20.24
N ALA A 45 10.02 -0.15 -20.47
CA ALA A 45 9.09 0.78 -21.09
C ALA A 45 9.84 1.84 -21.89
N ARG A 46 9.30 2.22 -23.06
CA ARG A 46 9.85 3.29 -23.91
C ARG A 46 11.35 3.10 -24.26
N GLY A 47 11.77 1.85 -24.46
CA GLY A 47 13.15 1.51 -24.81
C GLY A 47 14.17 1.64 -23.66
N ARG A 48 13.71 1.78 -22.42
CA ARG A 48 14.55 1.82 -21.21
C ARG A 48 14.04 0.82 -20.17
N THR A 49 14.96 0.36 -19.32
CA THR A 49 14.66 -0.47 -18.15
C THR A 49 14.79 0.37 -16.88
N PHE A 50 13.78 0.31 -16.03
CA PHE A 50 13.75 0.99 -14.74
C PHE A 50 13.61 -0.02 -13.62
N GLU A 51 14.19 0.22 -12.45
CA GLU A 51 13.89 -0.60 -11.28
C GLU A 51 12.69 -0.01 -10.55
N GLN A 52 11.67 -0.82 -10.31
CA GLN A 52 10.51 -0.48 -9.50
C GLN A 52 10.61 -1.22 -8.17
N VAL A 53 10.41 -0.51 -7.06
CA VAL A 53 10.48 -1.10 -5.72
C VAL A 53 9.23 -0.74 -4.92
N PHE A 54 8.57 -1.76 -4.39
CA PHE A 54 7.48 -1.62 -3.43
C PHE A 54 7.97 -2.00 -2.04
N PHE A 55 7.69 -1.14 -1.07
CA PHE A 55 7.77 -1.45 0.35
C PHE A 55 6.37 -1.38 0.97
N ALA A 56 5.99 -2.33 1.82
CA ALA A 56 4.72 -2.23 2.55
C ALA A 56 4.85 -2.76 3.98
N LYS A 57 4.19 -2.09 4.94
CA LYS A 57 3.96 -2.64 6.28
C LYS A 57 2.79 -3.60 6.24
N THR A 58 3.00 -4.83 6.67
CA THR A 58 1.97 -5.88 6.81
C THR A 58 1.87 -6.34 8.25
N VAL A 59 0.73 -6.96 8.57
CA VAL A 59 0.42 -7.38 9.96
C VAL A 59 1.37 -8.48 10.42
N ASP A 60 1.65 -9.44 9.53
CA ASP A 60 2.51 -10.59 9.77
C ASP A 60 3.08 -11.13 8.44
N ASP A 61 3.82 -12.24 8.51
CA ASP A 61 4.42 -12.93 7.36
C ASP A 61 3.38 -13.50 6.38
N ALA A 62 2.24 -13.98 6.88
CA ALA A 62 1.18 -14.52 6.03
C ALA A 62 0.53 -13.40 5.19
N ASP A 63 0.25 -12.25 5.82
CA ASP A 63 -0.23 -11.06 5.13
C ASP A 63 0.82 -10.52 4.15
N CYS A 64 2.11 -10.54 4.53
CA CYS A 64 3.21 -10.15 3.64
C CYS A 64 3.22 -10.98 2.35
N LYS A 65 3.25 -12.31 2.47
CA LYS A 65 3.27 -13.22 1.31
C LYS A 65 2.04 -13.04 0.43
N LYS A 66 0.86 -12.89 1.04
CA LYS A 66 -0.39 -12.65 0.32
C LYS A 66 -0.38 -11.31 -0.41
N TYR A 67 0.04 -10.24 0.26
CA TYR A 67 0.15 -8.91 -0.32
C TYR A 67 1.10 -8.92 -1.52
N SER A 68 2.31 -9.47 -1.37
CA SER A 68 3.30 -9.52 -2.44
C SER A 68 2.81 -10.31 -3.63
N LYS A 69 2.19 -11.47 -3.40
CA LYS A 69 1.57 -12.26 -4.47
C LYS A 69 0.50 -11.45 -5.22
N ASN A 70 -0.39 -10.77 -4.51
CA ASN A 70 -1.45 -9.99 -5.15
C ASN A 70 -0.89 -8.84 -6.01
N VAL A 71 0.13 -8.12 -5.52
CA VAL A 71 0.79 -7.05 -6.28
C VAL A 71 1.40 -7.60 -7.57
N ILE A 72 2.11 -8.73 -7.48
CA ILE A 72 2.72 -9.39 -8.65
C ILE A 72 1.65 -9.85 -9.65
N ASP A 73 0.64 -10.58 -9.16
CA ASP A 73 -0.45 -11.09 -9.99
C ASP A 73 -1.21 -9.96 -10.70
N ASP A 74 -1.44 -8.83 -10.02
CA ASP A 74 -2.14 -7.67 -10.59
C ASP A 74 -1.30 -6.97 -11.66
N LEU A 75 0.02 -6.84 -11.46
CA LEU A 75 0.92 -6.28 -12.47
C LEU A 75 1.03 -7.17 -13.70
N GLN A 76 1.12 -8.49 -13.50
CA GLN A 76 1.13 -9.46 -14.60
C GLN A 76 -0.18 -9.45 -15.39
N LYS A 77 -1.34 -9.37 -14.71
CA LYS A 77 -2.64 -9.21 -15.38
C LYS A 77 -2.71 -7.91 -16.18
N LYS A 78 -2.19 -6.80 -15.65
CA LYS A 78 -2.16 -5.52 -16.38
C LYS A 78 -1.28 -5.64 -17.63
N GLN A 79 -0.08 -6.20 -17.50
CA GLN A 79 0.82 -6.44 -18.64
C GLN A 79 0.19 -7.31 -19.72
N ALA A 80 -0.58 -8.34 -19.35
CA ALA A 80 -1.27 -9.19 -20.33
C ALA A 80 -2.35 -8.45 -21.13
N ASN A 81 -2.84 -7.31 -20.62
CA ASN A 81 -3.95 -6.54 -21.19
C ASN A 81 -3.55 -5.14 -21.67
N ASP A 82 -2.31 -4.70 -21.44
CA ASP A 82 -1.83 -3.33 -21.68
C ASP A 82 -0.37 -3.34 -22.17
N SER A 83 -0.07 -2.49 -23.16
CA SER A 83 1.26 -2.31 -23.74
C SER A 83 2.11 -1.27 -23.00
N ALA A 84 1.64 -0.73 -21.88
CA ALA A 84 2.35 0.29 -21.09
C ALA A 84 3.77 -0.10 -20.65
N GLY A 85 4.06 -1.41 -20.54
CA GLY A 85 5.41 -1.92 -20.30
C GLY A 85 5.43 -3.39 -19.90
N HIS A 86 6.64 -3.94 -19.80
CA HIS A 86 6.87 -5.32 -19.37
C HIS A 86 7.55 -5.32 -17.99
N TRP A 87 6.88 -5.89 -16.99
CA TRP A 87 7.39 -6.10 -15.65
C TRP A 87 8.03 -7.48 -15.50
N LEU A 88 9.25 -7.50 -14.98
CA LEU A 88 9.95 -8.72 -14.58
C LEU A 88 10.25 -8.66 -13.09
N VAL A 89 9.69 -9.60 -12.32
CA VAL A 89 9.97 -9.73 -10.88
C VAL A 89 11.42 -10.16 -10.67
N LYS A 90 12.16 -9.43 -9.85
CA LYS A 90 13.54 -9.75 -9.46
C LYS A 90 13.58 -10.42 -8.09
N SER A 91 12.86 -9.88 -7.13
CA SER A 91 12.71 -10.49 -5.81
C SER A 91 11.40 -10.06 -5.14
N SER A 92 10.95 -10.87 -4.19
CA SER A 92 9.83 -10.61 -3.31
C SER A 92 10.15 -11.22 -1.95
N GLU A 93 10.45 -10.37 -0.98
CA GLU A 93 10.95 -10.77 0.33
C GLU A 93 10.04 -10.24 1.44
N CYS A 94 9.89 -11.04 2.50
CA CYS A 94 9.19 -10.68 3.72
C CYS A 94 10.21 -10.65 4.85
N LYS A 95 10.41 -9.47 5.45
CA LYS A 95 11.47 -9.24 6.45
C LYS A 95 10.90 -8.57 7.68
N PRO A 96 11.40 -8.88 8.89
CA PRO A 96 10.99 -8.18 10.10
C PRO A 96 11.46 -6.72 10.11
N GLU A 97 12.52 -6.40 9.37
CA GLU A 97 13.13 -5.08 9.32
C GLU A 97 13.57 -4.72 7.91
N LEU A 98 13.51 -3.42 7.58
CA LEU A 98 14.12 -2.85 6.38
C LEU A 98 15.47 -2.24 6.73
N THR A 99 16.34 -2.08 5.72
CA THR A 99 17.55 -1.28 5.91
C THR A 99 17.17 0.14 6.35
N PRO A 100 17.99 0.82 7.19
CA PRO A 100 17.64 2.15 7.69
C PRO A 100 17.30 3.17 6.61
N ARG A 101 17.96 3.06 5.44
CA ARG A 101 17.68 3.92 4.27
C ARG A 101 16.24 3.78 3.77
N TYR A 102 15.69 2.56 3.74
CA TYR A 102 14.34 2.30 3.25
C TYR A 102 13.29 2.44 4.35
N ALA A 103 13.64 2.19 5.61
CA ALA A 103 12.75 2.43 6.74
C ALA A 103 12.29 3.90 6.80
N LYS A 104 13.21 4.86 6.57
CA LYS A 104 12.92 6.31 6.55
C LYS A 104 11.90 6.74 5.49
N LEU A 105 11.66 5.94 4.45
CA LEU A 105 10.60 6.23 3.49
C LEU A 105 9.22 6.24 4.14
N PHE A 106 9.05 5.49 5.24
CA PHE A 106 7.80 5.48 5.98
C PHE A 106 7.57 6.75 6.80
N ASP A 107 8.62 7.51 7.10
CA ASP A 107 8.53 8.81 7.78
C ASP A 107 8.15 9.95 6.82
N ASN A 108 7.93 9.63 5.54
CA ASN A 108 7.59 10.57 4.47
C ASN A 108 8.67 11.66 4.26
N GLU A 109 9.93 11.35 4.57
CA GLU A 109 11.05 12.24 4.31
C GLU A 109 11.40 12.27 2.81
N PRO A 110 11.70 13.44 2.23
CA PRO A 110 12.24 13.56 0.87
C PRO A 110 13.49 12.71 0.64
N THR A 111 13.66 12.20 -0.58
CA THR A 111 14.88 11.51 -1.01
C THR A 111 15.46 12.13 -2.28
N PHE A 112 16.41 11.47 -2.93
CA PHE A 112 16.97 11.90 -4.22
C PHE A 112 16.05 11.61 -5.42
N VAL A 113 14.98 10.83 -5.22
CA VAL A 113 13.89 10.65 -6.19
C VAL A 113 12.54 10.90 -5.52
N THR A 114 11.55 11.29 -6.32
CA THR A 114 10.16 11.37 -5.85
C THR A 114 9.60 9.97 -5.70
N TYR A 115 8.87 9.72 -4.62
CA TYR A 115 8.19 8.46 -4.39
C TYR A 115 6.74 8.64 -4.00
N LEU A 116 5.95 7.60 -4.26
CA LEU A 116 4.55 7.56 -3.88
C LEU A 116 4.42 6.98 -2.47
N SER A 117 3.85 7.77 -1.57
CA SER A 117 3.41 7.34 -0.25
C SER A 117 1.92 7.05 -0.27
N MET A 118 1.55 5.86 0.18
CA MET A 118 0.16 5.44 0.31
C MET A 118 -0.10 5.05 1.76
N ALA A 119 -0.87 5.86 2.46
CA ALA A 119 -1.27 5.59 3.83
C ALA A 119 -2.32 4.46 3.90
N ARG A 120 -2.49 3.91 5.10
CA ARG A 120 -3.55 2.97 5.44
C ARG A 120 -4.69 3.71 6.13
N SER A 121 -5.91 3.61 5.60
CA SER A 121 -7.14 4.08 6.26
C SER A 121 -8.25 3.03 6.24
N ASP A 122 -8.06 1.91 5.55
CA ASP A 122 -8.93 0.73 5.58
C ASP A 122 -8.15 -0.52 6.01
N ARG A 123 -8.82 -1.48 6.64
CA ARG A 123 -8.21 -2.78 7.01
C ARG A 123 -7.62 -3.54 5.82
N ARG A 124 -8.12 -3.32 4.60
CA ARG A 124 -7.61 -3.94 3.36
C ARG A 124 -6.43 -3.20 2.75
N GLU A 125 -6.18 -1.97 3.19
CA GLU A 125 -5.04 -1.19 2.74
C GLU A 125 -3.81 -1.51 3.56
N ARG A 126 -2.66 -1.39 2.92
CA ARG A 126 -1.36 -1.41 3.58
C ARG A 126 -0.75 -0.03 3.42
N GLU A 127 0.02 0.36 4.43
CA GLU A 127 0.90 1.50 4.30
C GLU A 127 2.04 1.09 3.35
N THR A 128 2.14 1.75 2.21
CA THR A 128 3.00 1.34 1.10
C THR A 128 3.83 2.51 0.60
N ARG A 129 5.05 2.24 0.15
CA ARG A 129 5.95 3.14 -0.56
C ARG A 129 6.30 2.54 -1.91
N LEU A 130 6.21 3.34 -2.97
CA LEU A 130 6.56 2.94 -4.33
C LEU A 130 7.60 3.89 -4.90
N LEU A 131 8.72 3.33 -5.32
CA LEU A 131 9.89 4.03 -5.85
C LEU A 131 10.27 3.49 -7.23
N TYR A 132 10.88 4.36 -8.02
CA TYR A 132 11.52 4.00 -9.28
C TYR A 132 12.98 4.46 -9.24
N TRP A 133 13.93 3.57 -9.53
CA TRP A 133 15.35 3.88 -9.69
C TRP A 133 15.73 3.93 -11.16
N GLY A 134 16.84 4.62 -11.47
CA GLY A 134 17.30 4.85 -12.84
C GLY A 134 16.48 5.90 -13.61
N VAL A 135 15.77 6.77 -12.88
CA VAL A 135 14.95 7.87 -13.40
C VAL A 135 15.51 9.22 -12.93
N SER A 136 15.28 10.28 -13.71
CA SER A 136 15.53 11.65 -13.25
C SER A 136 14.50 12.09 -12.19
N VAL A 137 14.77 13.22 -11.52
CA VAL A 137 13.79 13.84 -10.61
C VAL A 137 12.51 14.19 -11.36
N GLU A 138 12.57 14.82 -12.54
CA GLU A 138 11.36 15.16 -13.29
C GLU A 138 10.59 13.92 -13.77
N GLU A 139 11.30 12.85 -14.13
CA GLU A 139 10.68 11.58 -14.50
C GLU A 139 9.95 10.96 -13.29
N SER A 140 10.60 10.93 -12.13
CA SER A 140 10.01 10.42 -10.89
C SER A 140 8.79 11.23 -10.45
N ASP A 141 8.80 12.56 -10.63
CA ASP A 141 7.66 13.44 -10.37
C ASP A 141 6.46 13.09 -11.25
N LYS A 142 6.68 12.98 -12.57
CA LYS A 142 5.63 12.65 -13.54
C LYS A 142 5.04 11.26 -13.29
N VAL A 143 5.90 10.28 -13.00
CA VAL A 143 5.45 8.91 -12.68
C VAL A 143 4.61 8.93 -11.41
N CYS A 144 5.06 9.61 -10.37
CA CYS A 144 4.30 9.71 -9.13
C CYS A 144 2.92 10.36 -9.34
N ASP A 145 2.87 11.47 -10.09
CA ASP A 145 1.62 12.17 -10.41
C ASP A 145 0.67 11.30 -11.25
N GLY A 146 1.22 10.50 -12.17
CA GLY A 146 0.44 9.54 -12.95
C GLY A 146 -0.11 8.41 -12.08
N VAL A 147 0.74 7.79 -11.26
CA VAL A 147 0.34 6.65 -10.42
C VAL A 147 -0.62 7.06 -9.33
N SER A 148 -0.44 8.22 -8.70
CA SER A 148 -1.37 8.74 -7.67
C SER A 148 -2.81 8.86 -8.20
N LYS A 149 -2.99 9.38 -9.42
CA LYS A 149 -4.30 9.45 -10.10
C LYS A 149 -4.92 8.10 -10.42
N MET A 150 -4.13 7.03 -10.48
CA MET A 150 -4.63 5.66 -10.65
C MET A 150 -5.07 5.01 -9.33
N GLN A 151 -4.82 5.66 -8.18
CA GLN A 151 -5.17 5.15 -6.86
C GLN A 151 -6.51 5.67 -6.31
N ASN A 152 -7.41 6.19 -7.17
CA ASN A 152 -8.66 6.84 -6.76
C ASN A 152 -9.61 5.98 -5.90
N GLY A 153 -9.44 4.64 -5.89
CA GLY A 153 -10.23 3.72 -5.06
C GLY A 153 -9.74 3.58 -3.62
N ARG A 154 -8.60 4.18 -3.26
CA ARG A 154 -8.05 4.15 -1.90
C ARG A 154 -8.77 5.13 -0.99
N LYS A 155 -8.98 4.73 0.27
CA LYS A 155 -9.41 5.58 1.36
C LYS A 155 -8.23 6.30 2.02
N GLY A 156 -7.09 5.62 2.13
CA GLY A 156 -5.87 6.20 2.66
C GLY A 156 -5.29 7.27 1.75
N ALA A 157 -4.67 8.29 2.35
CA ALA A 157 -4.01 9.37 1.61
C ALA A 157 -2.96 8.81 0.64
N VAL A 158 -2.92 9.38 -0.56
CA VAL A 158 -1.95 9.05 -1.61
C VAL A 158 -1.19 10.33 -1.93
N THR A 159 0.09 10.36 -1.59
CA THR A 159 0.91 11.58 -1.63
C THR A 159 2.21 11.32 -2.38
N CYS A 160 2.58 12.24 -3.26
CA CYS A 160 3.91 12.26 -3.86
C CYS A 160 4.88 13.00 -2.93
N ILE A 161 5.79 12.26 -2.32
CA ILE A 161 6.87 12.83 -1.52
C ILE A 161 7.97 13.24 -2.50
N ARG A 162 8.08 14.55 -2.70
CA ARG A 162 8.95 15.14 -3.72
C ARG A 162 10.42 14.95 -3.36
N ALA A 163 11.24 14.71 -4.38
CA ALA A 163 12.68 14.68 -4.23
C ALA A 163 13.23 16.01 -3.68
N VAL A 164 14.34 15.95 -2.97
CA VAL A 164 15.13 17.14 -2.62
C VAL A 164 15.66 17.75 -3.93
N ARG A 165 15.35 19.03 -4.13
CA ARG A 165 15.90 19.83 -5.23
C ARG A 165 17.15 20.53 -4.71
N GLN A 166 18.29 20.25 -5.33
CA GLN A 166 19.52 21.01 -5.11
C GLN A 166 19.53 22.24 -6.01
#